data_AF-A0A7Y5MPS4-F1
#
_entry.id   AF-A0A7Y5MPS4-F1
#
_cell.length_a   1.000
_cell.length_b   1.000
_cell.length_c   1.000
_cell.angle_alpha   90.00
_cell.angle_beta   90.00
_cell.angle_gamma   90.00
#
_symmetry.space_group_name_H-M   'P 1'
#
loop_
_entity.id
_entity.type
_entity.pdbx_description
1 polymer ?
#
loop_
_entity_poly.entity_id
_entity_poly.type
_entity_poly.pdbx_seq_one_letter_code
_entity_poly.pdbx_strand_id
1 'polypeptide(L)'
;MGVRGWENFDYKRWAREGWADYLAPSNIQGRHHHIDMKPYLEGVSGTRCKLLPCVDALAWGPDMPDPFLWRVKQLYDLGVEGLYIYQADNRLIYARPGDRRTMRMLAGGAAIQSWWEEDKRMRSRRSKGIFLSYPEQIDGYHGWERLRPWVEGVELGPMEMLLDGSLVSRSEGPPYSLGSEDYSDDGILTTGEHELRVRVKDGEGWLEETFKVVGGR
;
A
#
# COMPACT_ATOMS: atom_id res chain seq x y z
N MET A 1 -6.37 9.04 -8.59
CA MET A 1 -7.35 8.44 -9.52
C MET A 1 -7.00 6.96 -9.71
N GLY A 2 -7.97 6.10 -10.05
CA GLY A 2 -7.78 4.63 -10.15
C GLY A 2 -7.25 4.14 -11.51
N VAL A 3 -7.34 2.82 -11.75
CA VAL A 3 -6.99 2.17 -13.02
C VAL A 3 -7.80 2.76 -14.17
N ARG A 4 -7.16 3.10 -15.30
CA ARG A 4 -7.83 3.68 -16.48
C ARG A 4 -9.02 2.84 -16.93
N GLY A 5 -10.12 3.49 -17.32
CA GLY A 5 -11.30 2.83 -17.87
C GLY A 5 -12.31 2.37 -16.83
N TRP A 6 -12.04 2.54 -15.53
CA TRP A 6 -13.00 2.26 -14.45
C TRP A 6 -14.31 3.05 -14.62
N GLU A 7 -14.22 4.25 -15.21
CA GLU A 7 -15.34 5.13 -15.52
C GLU A 7 -16.34 4.53 -16.52
N ASN A 8 -15.95 3.51 -17.29
CA ASN A 8 -16.85 2.81 -18.22
C ASN A 8 -17.73 1.76 -17.53
N PHE A 9 -17.48 1.50 -16.25
CA PHE A 9 -18.23 0.52 -15.46
C PHE A 9 -19.30 1.23 -14.62
N ASP A 10 -20.58 1.07 -14.98
CA ASP A 10 -21.71 1.57 -14.19
C ASP A 10 -22.01 0.66 -12.99
N TYR A 11 -21.03 0.54 -12.09
CA TYR A 11 -21.10 -0.31 -10.91
C TYR A 11 -22.25 0.08 -9.96
N LYS A 12 -22.65 1.35 -9.95
CA LYS A 12 -23.78 1.86 -9.16
C LYS A 12 -25.08 1.26 -9.65
N ARG A 13 -25.29 1.21 -10.97
CA ARG A 13 -26.46 0.55 -11.55
C ARG A 13 -26.47 -0.94 -11.23
N TRP A 14 -25.33 -1.62 -11.35
CA TRP A 14 -25.23 -3.05 -11.06
C TRP A 14 -25.63 -3.38 -9.62
N ALA A 15 -25.17 -2.58 -8.66
CA ALA A 15 -25.53 -2.74 -7.26
C ALA A 15 -27.03 -2.46 -7.01
N ARG A 16 -27.56 -1.36 -7.57
CA ARG A 16 -28.96 -0.95 -7.38
C ARG A 16 -29.97 -1.91 -8.02
N GLU A 17 -29.67 -2.40 -9.21
CA GLU A 17 -30.54 -3.33 -9.96
C GLU A 17 -30.30 -4.81 -9.57
N GLY A 18 -29.38 -5.07 -8.64
CA GLY A 18 -29.09 -6.42 -8.16
C GLY A 18 -28.43 -7.33 -9.20
N TRP A 19 -27.69 -6.74 -10.15
CA TRP A 19 -26.89 -7.49 -11.13
C TRP A 19 -25.59 -8.03 -10.52
N ALA A 20 -25.13 -7.40 -9.43
CA ALA A 20 -23.97 -7.82 -8.67
C ALA A 20 -24.33 -7.97 -7.19
N ASP A 21 -23.86 -9.07 -6.58
CA ASP A 21 -23.94 -9.29 -5.13
C ASP A 21 -22.67 -8.83 -4.41
N TYR A 22 -21.56 -8.72 -5.16
CA TYR A 22 -20.27 -8.27 -4.67
C TYR A 22 -19.62 -7.33 -5.68
N LEU A 23 -19.03 -6.25 -5.19
CA LEU A 23 -18.09 -5.42 -5.93
C LEU A 23 -16.71 -5.54 -5.30
N ALA A 24 -15.70 -5.82 -6.14
CA ALA A 24 -14.31 -5.87 -5.72
C ALA A 24 -13.45 -4.92 -6.57
N PRO A 25 -13.48 -3.60 -6.27
CA PRO A 25 -12.61 -2.66 -6.94
C PRO A 25 -11.16 -3.09 -6.76
N SER A 26 -10.45 -3.28 -7.88
CA SER A 26 -9.06 -3.72 -7.87
C SER A 26 -8.17 -2.80 -8.68
N ASN A 27 -6.90 -2.81 -8.30
CA ASN A 27 -5.81 -2.44 -9.18
C ASN A 27 -5.08 -3.71 -9.61
N ILE A 28 -4.60 -3.70 -10.84
CA ILE A 28 -3.61 -4.65 -11.32
C ILE A 28 -2.35 -3.81 -11.55
N GLN A 29 -1.15 -4.34 -11.26
CA GLN A 29 0.17 -3.75 -11.55
C GLN A 29 0.71 -2.71 -10.55
N GLY A 30 1.03 -3.11 -9.30
CA GLY A 30 2.02 -2.47 -8.41
C GLY A 30 1.92 -0.98 -8.00
N ARG A 31 1.05 -0.19 -8.63
CA ARG A 31 1.04 1.27 -8.54
C ARG A 31 -0.05 1.80 -7.63
N HIS A 32 -1.30 1.41 -7.88
CA HIS A 32 -2.46 2.03 -7.25
C HIS A 32 -2.90 1.28 -5.99
N HIS A 33 -2.04 1.17 -4.97
CA HIS A 33 -2.39 0.46 -3.75
C HIS A 33 -3.39 1.23 -2.87
N HIS A 34 -3.47 2.55 -3.03
CA HIS A 34 -4.25 3.44 -2.15
C HIS A 34 -5.41 4.10 -2.88
N ILE A 35 -6.13 3.34 -3.71
CA ILE A 35 -7.34 3.82 -4.36
C ILE A 35 -8.37 4.27 -3.32
N ASP A 36 -9.00 5.42 -3.57
CA ASP A 36 -10.11 5.93 -2.77
C ASP A 36 -11.34 5.02 -2.91
N MET A 37 -11.76 4.45 -1.79
CA MET A 37 -12.90 3.52 -1.73
C MET A 37 -14.23 4.22 -1.44
N LYS A 38 -14.23 5.50 -1.07
CA LYS A 38 -15.46 6.24 -0.74
C LYS A 38 -16.50 6.21 -1.88
N PRO A 39 -16.14 6.42 -3.16
CA PRO A 39 -17.13 6.38 -4.24
C PRO A 39 -17.78 5.01 -4.45
N TYR A 40 -17.08 3.93 -4.06
CA TYR A 40 -17.60 2.57 -4.13
C TYR A 40 -18.50 2.24 -2.94
N LEU A 41 -18.13 2.69 -1.74
CA LEU A 41 -18.98 2.59 -0.54
C LEU A 41 -20.31 3.31 -0.75
N GLU A 42 -20.27 4.53 -1.27
CA GLU A 42 -21.47 5.29 -1.63
C GLU A 42 -22.31 4.57 -2.68
N GLY A 43 -21.66 3.94 -3.67
CA GLY A 43 -22.33 3.24 -4.75
C GLY A 43 -23.08 1.97 -4.33
N VAL A 44 -22.67 1.31 -3.24
CA VAL A 44 -23.34 0.11 -2.72
C VAL A 44 -24.28 0.40 -1.55
N SER A 45 -24.24 1.61 -0.98
CA SER A 45 -25.02 1.98 0.20
C SER A 45 -26.52 1.79 -0.02
N GLY A 46 -27.19 1.10 0.91
CA GLY A 46 -28.62 0.78 0.83
C GLY A 46 -28.99 -0.31 -0.18
N THR A 47 -28.01 -0.94 -0.84
CA THR A 47 -28.23 -2.09 -1.73
C THR A 47 -27.89 -3.40 -1.02
N ARG A 48 -28.20 -4.55 -1.65
CA ARG A 48 -27.75 -5.86 -1.17
C ARG A 48 -26.29 -6.18 -1.53
N CYS A 49 -25.70 -5.37 -2.41
CA CYS A 49 -24.36 -5.61 -2.93
C CYS A 49 -23.33 -5.28 -1.85
N LYS A 50 -22.39 -6.19 -1.62
CA LYS A 50 -21.29 -6.00 -0.67
C LYS A 50 -20.05 -5.43 -1.36
N LEU A 51 -19.33 -4.55 -0.68
CA LEU A 51 -18.04 -4.07 -1.14
C LEU A 51 -16.90 -4.87 -0.50
N LEU A 52 -16.05 -5.48 -1.34
CA LEU A 52 -14.86 -6.23 -0.94
C LEU A 52 -13.63 -5.67 -1.65
N PRO A 53 -13.03 -4.56 -1.17
CA PRO A 53 -11.89 -3.96 -1.85
C PRO A 53 -10.75 -4.95 -2.00
N CYS A 54 -10.09 -4.89 -3.16
CA CYS A 54 -8.94 -5.71 -3.44
C CYS A 54 -7.71 -5.22 -2.67
N VAL A 55 -6.97 -6.14 -2.07
CA VAL A 55 -5.58 -5.91 -1.62
C VAL A 55 -4.71 -6.94 -2.31
N ASP A 56 -3.68 -6.48 -3.03
CA ASP A 56 -2.79 -7.35 -3.78
C ASP A 56 -1.79 -8.04 -2.83
N ALA A 57 -1.71 -9.37 -2.90
CA ALA A 57 -0.80 -10.20 -2.12
C ALA A 57 0.39 -10.71 -2.95
N LEU A 58 0.60 -10.21 -4.17
CA LEU A 58 1.80 -10.44 -4.95
C LEU A 58 3.04 -9.72 -4.39
N ALA A 59 4.18 -9.98 -5.03
CA ALA A 59 5.45 -9.31 -4.73
C ALA A 59 5.42 -7.81 -5.09
N TRP A 60 4.62 -7.39 -6.08
CA TRP A 60 4.39 -5.97 -6.37
C TRP A 60 3.27 -5.35 -5.50
N GLY A 61 2.69 -6.10 -4.56
CA GLY A 61 1.70 -5.60 -3.61
C GLY A 61 2.36 -4.88 -2.44
N PRO A 62 1.57 -4.35 -1.47
CA PRO A 62 2.15 -3.88 -0.22
C PRO A 62 2.94 -4.98 0.48
N ASP A 63 4.15 -4.65 0.95
CA ASP A 63 4.97 -5.60 1.69
C ASP A 63 4.31 -6.06 3.00
N MET A 64 4.59 -7.31 3.38
CA MET A 64 4.09 -7.90 4.62
C MET A 64 5.15 -7.90 5.73
N PRO A 65 4.74 -7.66 7.00
CA PRO A 65 3.36 -7.47 7.43
C PRO A 65 2.87 -6.02 7.33
N ASP A 66 3.74 -5.04 7.49
CA ASP A 66 3.32 -3.72 7.95
C ASP A 66 2.60 -2.86 6.88
N PRO A 67 3.18 -2.52 5.70
CA PRO A 67 2.44 -1.80 4.66
C PRO A 67 1.11 -2.45 4.29
N PHE A 68 1.09 -3.79 4.22
CA PHE A 68 -0.10 -4.57 3.94
C PHE A 68 -1.17 -4.39 5.03
N LEU A 69 -0.83 -4.60 6.30
CA LEU A 69 -1.76 -4.43 7.42
C LEU A 69 -2.19 -2.97 7.59
N TRP A 70 -1.36 -2.02 7.17
CA TRP A 70 -1.71 -0.61 7.20
C TRP A 70 -2.83 -0.32 6.21
N ARG A 71 -2.69 -0.78 4.96
CA ARG A 71 -3.74 -0.66 3.95
C ARG A 71 -5.03 -1.35 4.39
N VAL A 72 -4.91 -2.56 4.93
CA VAL A 72 -6.06 -3.31 5.46
C VAL A 72 -6.76 -2.53 6.58
N LYS A 73 -6.01 -1.90 7.49
CA LYS A 73 -6.57 -1.07 8.55
C LYS A 73 -7.38 0.08 7.98
N GLN A 74 -6.85 0.82 7.00
CA GLN A 74 -7.57 1.92 6.36
C GLN A 74 -8.91 1.48 5.78
N LEU A 75 -8.95 0.30 5.14
CA LEU A 75 -10.17 -0.23 4.55
C LEU A 75 -11.21 -0.57 5.62
N TYR A 76 -10.81 -1.22 6.72
CA TYR A 76 -11.72 -1.49 7.83
C TYR A 76 -12.16 -0.21 8.56
N ASP A 77 -11.29 0.79 8.71
CA ASP A 77 -11.64 2.09 9.28
C ASP A 77 -12.68 2.83 8.43
N LEU A 78 -12.72 2.57 7.11
CA LEU A 78 -13.76 3.07 6.21
C LEU A 78 -15.09 2.30 6.31
N GLY A 79 -15.14 1.20 7.07
CA GLY A 79 -16.37 0.43 7.32
C GLY A 79 -16.67 -0.65 6.29
N VAL A 80 -15.67 -1.13 5.54
CA VAL A 80 -15.87 -2.25 4.60
C VAL A 80 -16.18 -3.54 5.37
N GLU A 81 -17.07 -4.38 4.83
CA GLU A 81 -17.47 -5.64 5.48
C GLU A 81 -16.41 -6.74 5.37
N GLY A 82 -15.51 -6.63 4.38
CA GLY A 82 -14.50 -7.63 4.09
C GLY A 82 -13.56 -7.18 2.99
N LEU A 83 -12.69 -8.09 2.59
CA LEU A 83 -11.60 -7.84 1.65
C LEU A 83 -11.57 -8.94 0.61
N TYR A 84 -11.17 -8.59 -0.60
CA TYR A 84 -10.75 -9.56 -1.60
C TYR A 84 -9.22 -9.55 -1.66
N ILE A 85 -8.57 -10.69 -1.39
CA ILE A 85 -7.11 -10.77 -1.45
C ILE A 85 -6.70 -11.42 -2.76
N TYR A 86 -6.22 -10.61 -3.70
CA TYR A 86 -5.77 -11.09 -5.00
C TYR A 86 -4.45 -11.84 -4.86
N GLN A 87 -4.39 -13.05 -5.42
CA GLN A 87 -3.24 -13.95 -5.36
C GLN A 87 -2.76 -14.26 -3.93
N ALA A 88 -3.73 -14.49 -3.04
CA ALA A 88 -3.49 -14.92 -1.68
C ALA A 88 -2.66 -16.21 -1.57
N ASP A 89 -2.69 -17.07 -2.60
CA ASP A 89 -1.94 -18.32 -2.67
C ASP A 89 -0.43 -18.09 -2.56
N ASN A 90 0.11 -17.00 -3.12
CA ASN A 90 1.51 -16.63 -2.96
C ASN A 90 1.89 -16.44 -1.47
N ARG A 91 0.98 -15.87 -0.67
CA ARG A 91 1.16 -15.60 0.78
C ARG A 91 0.70 -16.74 1.70
N LEU A 92 0.17 -17.82 1.13
CA LEU A 92 -0.30 -18.99 1.87
C LEU A 92 0.53 -20.24 1.59
N ILE A 93 0.76 -20.56 0.31
CA ILE A 93 1.45 -21.78 -0.13
C ILE A 93 2.96 -21.62 0.03
N TYR A 94 3.53 -20.60 -0.60
CA TYR A 94 4.99 -20.41 -0.70
C TYR A 94 5.58 -19.47 0.36
N ALA A 95 4.76 -19.06 1.33
CA ALA A 95 5.09 -17.95 2.20
C ALA A 95 5.77 -18.32 3.51
N ARG A 96 6.42 -17.32 4.12
CA ARG A 96 6.98 -17.40 5.46
C ARG A 96 5.85 -17.60 6.49
N PRO A 97 6.15 -18.21 7.66
CA PRO A 97 5.16 -18.33 8.74
C PRO A 97 4.54 -16.99 9.19
N GLY A 98 5.27 -15.88 9.06
CA GLY A 98 4.78 -14.53 9.35
C GLY A 98 3.62 -14.15 8.44
N ASP A 99 3.82 -14.22 7.13
CA ASP A 99 2.82 -13.92 6.09
C ASP A 99 1.52 -14.73 6.30
N ARG A 100 1.63 -16.03 6.61
CA ARG A 100 0.45 -16.86 6.92
C ARG A 100 -0.32 -16.39 8.15
N ARG A 101 0.38 -15.89 9.19
CA ARG A 101 -0.27 -15.31 10.37
C ARG A 101 -0.94 -13.99 10.02
N THR A 102 -0.29 -13.15 9.23
CA THR A 102 -0.85 -11.91 8.69
C THR A 102 -2.17 -12.18 7.95
N MET A 103 -2.17 -13.15 7.04
CA MET A 103 -3.37 -13.53 6.29
C MET A 103 -4.53 -14.00 7.17
N ARG A 104 -4.26 -14.70 8.28
CA ARG A 104 -5.30 -15.12 9.22
C ARG A 104 -5.96 -13.97 9.97
N MET A 105 -5.26 -12.85 10.15
CA MET A 105 -5.82 -11.67 10.83
C MET A 105 -6.85 -10.93 9.97
N LEU A 106 -6.83 -11.13 8.65
CA LEU A 106 -7.71 -10.44 7.70
C LEU A 106 -9.18 -10.84 7.81
N ALA A 107 -9.53 -11.76 8.72
CA ALA A 107 -10.90 -12.17 8.96
C ALA A 107 -11.75 -11.07 9.66
N GLY A 108 -11.12 -10.04 10.23
CA GLY A 108 -11.88 -8.92 10.80
C GLY A 108 -11.05 -7.75 11.31
N GLY A 109 -11.64 -6.56 11.25
CA GLY A 109 -10.99 -5.30 11.65
C GLY A 109 -10.53 -5.26 13.11
N ALA A 110 -11.17 -6.00 14.03
CA ALA A 110 -10.75 -6.05 15.43
C ALA A 110 -9.35 -6.63 15.63
N ALA A 111 -9.00 -7.70 14.91
CA ALA A 111 -7.67 -8.29 14.97
C ALA A 111 -6.60 -7.34 14.41
N ILE A 112 -6.93 -6.65 13.32
CA ILE A 112 -6.08 -5.62 12.71
C ILE A 112 -5.85 -4.47 13.68
N GLN A 113 -6.91 -3.99 14.34
CA GLN A 113 -6.79 -2.93 15.33
C GLN A 113 -5.91 -3.36 16.51
N SER A 114 -6.12 -4.56 17.06
CA SER A 114 -5.28 -5.08 18.14
C SER A 114 -3.81 -5.19 17.76
N TRP A 115 -3.52 -5.58 16.51
CA TRP A 115 -2.14 -5.61 16.00
C TRP A 115 -1.52 -4.21 16.00
N TRP A 116 -2.24 -3.19 15.53
CA TRP A 116 -1.74 -1.81 15.49
C TRP A 116 -1.58 -1.17 16.86
N GLU A 117 -2.44 -1.50 17.83
CA GLU A 117 -2.25 -1.05 19.22
C GLU A 117 -1.02 -1.68 19.86
N GLU A 118 -0.79 -2.96 19.60
CA GLU A 118 0.41 -3.65 20.07
C GLU A 118 1.68 -3.10 19.41
N ASP A 119 1.62 -2.84 18.10
CA ASP A 119 2.70 -2.16 17.38
C ASP A 119 3.04 -0.83 18.03
N LYS A 120 2.03 0.04 18.23
CA LYS A 120 2.20 1.34 18.88
C LYS A 120 2.81 1.22 20.27
N ARG A 121 2.38 0.24 21.08
CA ARG A 121 2.90 -0.02 22.42
C ARG A 121 4.37 -0.47 22.41
N MET A 122 4.74 -1.29 21.44
CA MET A 122 6.08 -1.90 21.36
C MET A 122 7.08 -1.09 20.55
N ARG A 123 6.62 -0.12 19.77
CA ARG A 123 7.42 0.66 18.81
C ARG A 123 8.71 1.22 19.40
N SER A 124 8.63 1.90 20.55
CA SER A 124 9.81 2.49 21.21
C SER A 124 10.83 1.47 21.72
N ARG A 125 10.46 0.18 21.74
CA ARG A 125 11.32 -0.93 22.16
C ARG A 125 11.93 -1.69 20.98
N ARG A 126 11.53 -1.38 19.74
CA ARG A 126 12.07 -1.99 18.53
C ARG A 126 13.27 -1.20 18.05
N SER A 127 14.15 -1.87 17.32
CA SER A 127 15.18 -1.18 16.54
C SER A 127 14.51 -0.26 15.53
N LYS A 128 15.14 0.90 15.31
CA LYS A 128 14.71 1.86 14.30
C LYS A 128 15.32 1.48 12.96
N GLY A 129 14.56 1.61 11.88
CA GLY A 129 15.04 1.33 10.54
C GLY A 129 14.11 1.88 9.46
N ILE A 130 14.69 2.14 8.29
CA ILE A 130 13.95 2.48 7.07
C ILE A 130 14.17 1.33 6.08
N PHE A 131 13.10 0.86 5.46
CA PHE A 131 13.14 -0.25 4.52
C PHE A 131 12.54 0.20 3.19
N LEU A 132 12.99 -0.38 2.08
CA LEU A 132 12.43 -0.15 0.76
C LEU A 132 11.80 -1.43 0.22
N SER A 133 10.65 -1.28 -0.45
CA SER A 133 10.10 -2.31 -1.33
C SER A 133 11.08 -2.63 -2.45
N TYR A 134 11.22 -3.89 -2.83
CA TYR A 134 12.13 -4.31 -3.92
C TYR A 134 11.43 -4.31 -5.30
N PRO A 135 12.16 -4.12 -6.42
CA PRO A 135 11.60 -4.37 -7.75
C PRO A 135 11.31 -5.86 -7.93
N GLU A 136 10.26 -6.21 -8.67
CA GLU A 136 9.68 -7.55 -8.60
C GLU A 136 10.35 -8.59 -9.52
N GLN A 137 10.57 -8.25 -10.79
CA GLN A 137 10.88 -9.25 -11.84
C GLN A 137 11.98 -8.85 -12.82
N ILE A 138 12.27 -7.56 -12.95
CA ILE A 138 13.19 -7.03 -13.96
C ILE A 138 14.18 -6.12 -13.22
N ASP A 139 15.41 -6.02 -13.72
CA ASP A 139 16.44 -5.18 -13.11
C ASP A 139 15.99 -3.71 -13.08
N GLY A 140 15.76 -3.21 -11.86
CA GLY A 140 15.39 -1.83 -11.58
C GLY A 140 13.88 -1.61 -11.44
N TYR A 141 13.51 -0.47 -10.87
CA TYR A 141 12.11 -0.06 -10.72
C TYR A 141 11.60 0.52 -12.03
N HIS A 142 10.51 -0.04 -12.54
CA HIS A 142 9.86 0.49 -13.74
C HIS A 142 8.82 1.55 -13.41
N GLY A 143 8.46 2.37 -14.40
CA GLY A 143 7.43 3.40 -14.24
C GLY A 143 6.05 2.87 -13.83
N TRP A 144 5.76 1.57 -13.99
CA TRP A 144 4.53 0.92 -13.50
C TRP A 144 4.63 0.40 -12.06
N GLU A 145 5.82 0.40 -11.46
CA GLU A 145 6.05 0.10 -10.05
C GLU A 145 6.12 1.40 -9.25
N ARG A 146 5.97 1.31 -7.93
CA ARG A 146 6.30 2.40 -7.03
C ARG A 146 7.27 1.92 -5.98
N LEU A 147 8.37 2.64 -5.85
CA LEU A 147 9.29 2.48 -4.75
C LEU A 147 8.61 3.05 -3.49
N ARG A 148 8.46 2.21 -2.48
CA ARG A 148 7.76 2.52 -1.24
C ARG A 148 8.67 2.28 -0.05
N PRO A 149 9.02 3.34 0.69
CA PRO A 149 9.67 3.16 1.96
C PRO A 149 8.68 2.74 3.06
N TRP A 150 9.19 2.06 4.06
CA TRP A 150 8.51 1.77 5.31
C TRP A 150 9.44 2.00 6.49
N VAL A 151 8.89 2.24 7.68
CA VAL A 151 9.69 2.57 8.86
C VAL A 151 9.29 1.69 10.04
N GLU A 152 10.29 1.21 10.78
CA GLU A 152 10.11 0.49 12.04
C GLU A 152 10.72 1.28 13.19
N GLY A 153 10.18 1.09 14.40
CA GLY A 153 10.73 1.67 15.64
C GLY A 153 10.53 3.18 15.81
N VAL A 154 9.92 3.87 14.85
CA VAL A 154 9.61 5.31 14.88
C VAL A 154 8.14 5.57 14.56
N GLU A 155 7.61 6.69 15.02
CA GLU A 155 6.23 7.07 14.75
C GLU A 155 5.99 7.26 13.24
N LEU A 156 4.83 6.80 12.78
CA LEU A 156 4.40 7.03 11.40
C LEU A 156 4.05 8.52 11.25
N GLY A 157 4.88 9.26 10.53
CA GLY A 157 4.80 10.71 10.48
C GLY A 157 5.56 11.28 9.28
N PRO A 158 5.98 12.56 9.33
CA PRO A 158 6.55 13.23 8.19
C PRO A 158 7.79 12.52 7.64
N MET A 159 7.79 12.31 6.32
CA MET A 159 8.88 11.69 5.57
C MET A 159 9.24 12.54 4.36
N GLU A 160 10.53 12.56 4.05
CA GLU A 160 11.08 13.16 2.84
C GLU A 160 11.96 12.17 2.08
N MET A 161 11.85 12.22 0.76
CA MET A 161 12.64 11.43 -0.16
C MET A 161 13.42 12.35 -1.08
N LEU A 162 14.74 12.20 -1.05
CA LEU A 162 15.66 12.94 -1.89
C LEU A 162 16.31 11.99 -2.89
N LEU A 163 16.12 12.25 -4.17
CA LEU A 163 16.73 11.50 -5.27
C LEU A 163 17.88 12.33 -5.83
N ASP A 164 19.09 11.76 -5.81
CA ASP A 164 20.33 12.41 -6.24
C ASP A 164 20.52 13.80 -5.60
N GLY A 165 20.20 13.90 -4.30
CA GLY A 165 20.29 15.12 -3.50
C GLY A 165 19.11 16.09 -3.65
N SER A 166 18.20 15.87 -4.60
CA SER A 166 17.03 16.73 -4.82
C SER A 166 15.80 16.19 -4.10
N LEU A 167 15.08 17.04 -3.36
CA LEU A 167 13.81 16.65 -2.72
C LEU A 167 12.75 16.40 -3.79
N VAL A 168 12.28 15.16 -3.89
CA VAL A 168 11.32 14.74 -4.93
C VAL A 168 9.96 14.31 -4.38
N SER A 169 9.87 13.99 -3.09
CA SER A 169 8.59 13.66 -2.44
C SER A 169 8.61 14.00 -0.96
N ARG A 170 7.45 14.45 -0.46
CA ARG A 170 7.16 14.70 0.96
C ARG A 170 5.81 14.08 1.30
N SER A 171 5.71 13.48 2.46
CA SER A 171 4.46 12.93 3.00
C SER A 171 4.36 13.24 4.49
N GLU A 172 3.17 13.57 4.99
CA GLU A 172 2.95 13.80 6.43
C GLU A 172 2.81 12.49 7.23
N GLY A 173 2.68 11.37 6.53
CA GLY A 173 2.52 10.01 7.04
C GLY A 173 2.31 9.05 5.88
N PRO A 174 2.11 7.75 6.15
CA PRO A 174 1.84 6.78 5.10
C PRO A 174 0.54 7.11 4.33
N PRO A 175 0.43 6.72 3.05
CA PRO A 175 1.36 5.85 2.35
C PRO A 175 2.57 6.62 1.84
N TYR A 176 3.76 6.09 2.10
CA TYR A 176 4.97 6.66 1.55
C TYR A 176 5.22 6.10 0.15
N SER A 177 5.47 6.97 -0.81
CA SER A 177 5.72 6.61 -2.21
C SER A 177 6.67 7.61 -2.85
N LEU A 178 7.65 7.09 -3.59
CA LEU A 178 8.44 7.91 -4.49
C LEU A 178 7.57 8.33 -5.69
N GLY A 179 7.17 9.60 -5.70
CA GLY A 179 6.22 10.14 -6.66
C GLY A 179 4.76 9.72 -6.42
N SER A 180 3.90 10.11 -7.35
CA SER A 180 2.45 9.92 -7.33
C SER A 180 2.00 8.55 -7.85
N GLU A 181 0.84 8.08 -7.42
CA GLU A 181 0.23 6.87 -7.99
C GLU A 181 -0.52 7.13 -9.33
N ASP A 182 -0.62 8.37 -9.83
CA ASP A 182 -1.53 8.77 -10.92
C ASP A 182 -0.88 9.00 -12.29
N TYR A 183 0.22 8.29 -12.57
CA TYR A 183 1.03 8.36 -13.81
C TYR A 183 1.88 9.64 -13.96
N SER A 184 1.65 10.71 -13.18
CA SER A 184 2.39 11.97 -13.38
C SER A 184 3.90 11.81 -13.20
N ASP A 185 4.29 10.87 -12.34
CA ASP A 185 5.67 10.69 -11.88
C ASP A 185 6.29 9.40 -12.42
N ASP A 186 5.77 8.83 -13.51
CA ASP A 186 6.30 7.60 -14.12
C ASP A 186 7.77 7.75 -14.59
N GLY A 187 8.22 8.99 -14.83
CA GLY A 187 9.60 9.33 -15.19
C GLY A 187 10.45 9.85 -14.05
N ILE A 188 9.99 9.77 -12.80
CA ILE A 188 10.72 10.32 -11.64
C ILE A 188 12.05 9.62 -11.41
N LEU A 189 12.11 8.32 -11.68
CA LEU A 189 13.33 7.51 -11.62
C LEU A 189 13.74 7.17 -13.05
N THR A 190 14.75 7.86 -13.55
CA THR A 190 15.29 7.60 -14.89
C THR A 190 16.07 6.29 -14.95
N THR A 191 16.32 5.76 -16.15
CA THR A 191 17.13 4.55 -16.28
C THR A 191 18.56 4.78 -15.76
N GLY A 192 19.04 3.88 -14.90
CA GLY A 192 20.40 3.93 -14.35
C GLY A 192 20.46 3.84 -12.83
N GLU A 193 21.66 3.94 -12.27
CA GLU A 193 21.87 3.97 -10.81
C GLU A 193 21.57 5.36 -10.25
N HIS A 194 20.87 5.39 -9.11
CA HIS A 194 20.51 6.59 -8.38
C HIS A 194 20.77 6.41 -6.89
N GLU A 195 20.98 7.53 -6.21
CA GLU A 195 21.03 7.60 -4.76
C GLU A 195 19.69 8.12 -4.22
N LEU A 196 18.99 7.28 -3.46
CA LEU A 196 17.78 7.67 -2.77
C LEU A 196 18.07 7.81 -1.28
N ARG A 197 18.03 9.03 -0.76
CA ARG A 197 18.04 9.31 0.68
C ARG A 197 16.61 9.46 1.18
N VAL A 198 16.24 8.62 2.14
CA VAL A 198 14.95 8.68 2.83
C VAL A 198 15.19 9.18 4.24
N ARG A 199 14.37 10.13 4.70
CA ARG A 199 14.39 10.57 6.09
C ARG A 199 13.00 10.67 6.67
N VAL A 200 12.82 10.20 7.90
CA VAL A 200 11.56 10.25 8.65
C VAL A 200 11.77 10.99 9.96
N LYS A 201 10.78 11.80 10.35
CA LYS A 201 10.84 12.59 11.58
C LYS A 201 10.86 11.67 12.80
N ASP A 202 11.80 11.91 13.72
CA ASP A 202 11.95 11.13 14.95
C ASP A 202 12.29 12.06 16.12
N GLY A 203 11.27 12.45 16.89
CA GLY A 203 11.37 13.50 17.90
C GLY A 203 11.84 14.83 17.29
N GLU A 204 12.86 15.44 17.90
CA GLU A 204 13.45 16.69 17.38
C GLU A 204 14.33 16.46 16.14
N GLY A 205 14.73 15.22 15.87
CA GLY A 205 15.67 14.85 14.80
C GLY A 205 15.03 14.21 13.58
N TRP A 206 15.87 13.56 12.79
CA TRP A 206 15.51 12.73 11.63
C TRP A 206 16.25 11.40 11.73
N LEU A 207 15.55 10.30 11.48
CA LEU A 207 16.17 9.03 11.11
C LEU A 207 16.37 9.07 9.60
N GLU A 208 17.60 8.79 9.14
CA GLU A 208 17.95 8.87 7.72
C GLU A 208 18.61 7.57 7.26
N GLU A 209 18.31 7.16 6.03
CA GLU A 209 18.94 6.01 5.38
C GLU A 209 19.12 6.30 3.88
N THR A 210 20.19 5.79 3.30
CA THR A 210 20.54 6.01 1.89
C THR A 210 20.61 4.69 1.17
N PHE A 211 19.91 4.60 0.05
CA PHE A 211 19.75 3.41 -0.75
C PHE A 211 20.29 3.65 -2.15
N LYS A 212 20.97 2.64 -2.69
CA LYS A 212 21.22 2.56 -4.13
C LYS A 212 20.01 1.95 -4.79
N VAL A 213 19.43 2.66 -5.75
CA VAL A 213 18.25 2.22 -6.48
C VAL A 213 18.56 2.29 -7.97
N VAL A 214 17.97 1.39 -8.75
CA VAL A 214 18.19 1.34 -10.20
C VAL A 214 16.86 1.63 -10.88
N GLY A 215 16.81 2.60 -11.79
CA GLY A 215 15.65 2.78 -12.66
C GLY A 215 15.68 1.81 -13.83
N GLY A 216 14.57 1.12 -14.04
CA GLY A 216 14.36 0.18 -15.14
C GLY A 216 14.25 0.87 -16.50
N ARG A 217 14.17 0.06 -17.56
CA ARG A 217 13.89 0.51 -18.93
C ARG A 217 12.40 0.53 -19.25
#